data_AF-A0A0J9T1S0-F1
#
_entry.id   AF-A0A0J9T1S0-F1
#
_cell.length_a   1.000
_cell.length_b   1.000
_cell.length_c   1.000
_cell.angle_alpha   90.00
_cell.angle_beta   90.00
_cell.angle_gamma   90.00
#
_symmetry.space_group_name_H-M   'P 1'
#
loop_
_entity.id
_entity.type
_entity.pdbx_description
1 polymer ?
#
loop_
_entity_poly.entity_id
_entity_poly.type
_entity_poly.pdbx_seq_one_letter_code
_entity_poly.pdbx_strand_id
1 'polypeptide(L)'
;MKKEQQNIESEARFCNSLNLLYQNQQIIKICQNYVKLFKLSKTDYADKEESSRSKYHIFLNYWLNYELSKIANYNNIKKEFFEHLNKHYKPLGDTVIMKDIIYEEEINYINNMNMLYTLYKNKDDLTRNDIPCNNVCKELKENYNAGLIKCFNDGNHEFCKALKIFNDDYTQNKTKKIARCTDKKCPTLPELNLSSRLYNKPLQVAKLGTELIGVSYIPSFNRNYVVNRGKYSDLKELIFLQYNLRMEENDNDKYCVMMNILHQFIQYCNENKNELKLSSFMKEFIESYYNEKKNEYEKIFNECSSTTETNTNTYCGLYNKCKQKFDKELKLINDKPDVYIKEQEDYIKELPSFELFILQAKALFQDFDAMSKYLPTIMSTMVASILSVFLLYKVLKNYIEEYIHTKKLLLKYL
;
A
#
# COMPACT_ATOMS: atom_id res chain seq x y z
N MET A 1 -1.34 -46.32 -16.44
CA MET A 1 -1.15 -46.20 -14.97
C MET A 1 0.06 -46.95 -14.41
N LYS A 2 0.05 -48.26 -14.09
CA LYS A 2 1.21 -48.91 -13.40
C LYS A 2 2.56 -48.84 -14.17
N LYS A 3 2.56 -49.08 -15.50
CA LYS A 3 3.77 -48.98 -16.36
C LYS A 3 4.29 -47.55 -16.51
N GLU A 4 3.38 -46.59 -16.57
CA GLU A 4 3.67 -45.16 -16.74
C GLU A 4 4.26 -44.57 -15.47
N GLN A 5 3.73 -44.98 -14.30
CA GLN A 5 4.23 -44.60 -12.99
C GLN A 5 5.61 -45.19 -12.70
N GLN A 6 5.87 -46.44 -13.11
CA GLN A 6 7.21 -47.06 -13.05
C GLN A 6 8.24 -46.37 -13.96
N ASN A 7 7.82 -45.87 -15.13
CA ASN A 7 8.72 -45.15 -16.04
C ASN A 7 9.13 -43.79 -15.46
N ILE A 8 8.17 -43.04 -14.90
CA ILE A 8 8.42 -41.75 -14.24
C ILE A 8 9.35 -41.91 -13.03
N GLU A 9 9.19 -42.98 -12.24
CA GLU A 9 10.09 -43.29 -11.12
C GLU A 9 11.53 -43.63 -11.57
N SER A 10 11.69 -44.24 -12.74
CA SER A 10 13.01 -44.53 -13.31
C SER A 10 13.73 -43.25 -13.75
N GLU A 11 13.01 -42.31 -14.35
CA GLU A 11 13.56 -41.04 -14.84
C GLU A 11 13.93 -40.08 -13.70
N ALA A 12 13.28 -40.17 -12.54
CA ALA A 12 13.60 -39.37 -11.36
C ALA A 12 14.82 -39.90 -10.56
N ARG A 13 15.43 -41.03 -10.95
CA ARG A 13 16.52 -41.67 -10.18
C ARG A 13 17.76 -40.81 -10.03
N PHE A 14 18.06 -39.94 -11.00
CA PHE A 14 19.20 -39.02 -10.91
C PHE A 14 19.05 -38.01 -9.76
N CYS A 15 17.84 -37.79 -9.24
CA CYS A 15 17.64 -36.95 -8.07
C CYS A 15 18.35 -37.54 -6.84
N ASN A 16 18.54 -38.86 -6.77
CA ASN A 16 19.19 -39.50 -5.62
C ASN A 16 20.69 -39.19 -5.52
N SER A 17 21.32 -38.66 -6.57
CA SER A 17 22.71 -38.22 -6.54
C SER A 17 22.89 -36.76 -6.11
N LEU A 18 21.80 -36.05 -5.78
CA LEU A 18 21.88 -34.74 -5.12
C LEU A 18 22.43 -34.91 -3.70
N ASN A 19 23.65 -34.43 -3.48
CA ASN A 19 24.30 -34.44 -2.17
C ASN A 19 24.62 -32.99 -1.76
N LEU A 20 23.59 -32.28 -1.29
CA LEU A 20 23.61 -30.89 -0.86
C LEU A 20 23.36 -30.83 0.66
N LEU A 21 24.42 -31.00 1.47
CA LEU A 21 24.43 -30.77 2.94
C LEU A 21 23.34 -31.54 3.74
N TYR A 22 23.16 -31.21 5.03
CA TYR A 22 22.35 -31.92 6.04
C TYR A 22 20.84 -32.10 5.71
N GLN A 23 20.31 -31.53 4.62
CA GLN A 23 18.90 -31.55 4.22
C GLN A 23 18.62 -32.38 2.94
N ASN A 24 19.55 -33.27 2.57
CA ASN A 24 19.51 -34.10 1.38
C ASN A 24 18.14 -34.74 1.06
N GLN A 25 17.44 -35.31 2.04
CA GLN A 25 16.18 -36.02 1.78
C GLN A 25 15.04 -35.11 1.26
N GLN A 26 14.94 -33.89 1.78
CA GLN A 26 13.89 -32.95 1.34
C GLN A 26 14.17 -32.46 -0.09
N ILE A 27 15.42 -32.14 -0.37
CA ILE A 27 15.90 -31.70 -1.69
C ILE A 27 15.69 -32.79 -2.74
N ILE A 28 16.07 -34.04 -2.43
CA ILE A 28 15.86 -35.20 -3.31
C ILE A 28 14.36 -35.35 -3.61
N LYS A 29 13.49 -35.24 -2.59
CA LYS A 29 12.04 -35.35 -2.76
C LYS A 29 11.48 -34.24 -3.65
N ILE A 30 11.96 -33.00 -3.52
CA ILE A 30 11.56 -31.88 -4.38
C ILE A 30 11.95 -32.15 -5.83
N CYS A 31 13.18 -32.60 -6.09
CA CYS A 31 13.64 -32.99 -7.42
C CYS A 31 12.76 -34.09 -8.02
N GLN A 32 12.49 -35.16 -7.26
CA GLN A 32 11.65 -36.27 -7.74
C GLN A 32 10.22 -35.82 -8.05
N ASN A 33 9.64 -34.98 -7.21
CA ASN A 33 8.31 -34.42 -7.42
C ASN A 33 8.28 -33.49 -8.63
N TYR A 34 9.32 -32.68 -8.84
CA TYR A 34 9.46 -31.84 -10.02
C TYR A 34 9.46 -32.66 -11.31
N VAL A 35 10.29 -33.71 -11.39
CA VAL A 35 10.36 -34.60 -12.57
C VAL A 35 9.00 -35.23 -12.87
N LYS A 36 8.29 -35.70 -11.82
CA LYS A 36 6.92 -36.22 -11.94
C LYS A 36 5.96 -35.18 -12.50
N LEU A 37 5.94 -33.98 -11.91
CA LEU A 37 5.04 -32.90 -12.30
C LEU A 37 5.32 -32.43 -13.73
N PHE A 38 6.60 -32.31 -14.11
CA PHE A 38 7.02 -31.94 -15.45
C PHE A 38 6.52 -32.95 -16.49
N LYS A 39 6.70 -34.25 -16.25
CA LYS A 39 6.26 -35.31 -17.17
C LYS A 39 4.75 -35.30 -17.37
N LEU A 40 3.98 -35.20 -16.27
CA LEU A 40 2.52 -35.11 -16.34
C LEU A 40 2.09 -33.87 -17.11
N SER A 41 2.67 -32.71 -16.80
CA SER A 41 2.37 -31.46 -17.48
C SER A 41 2.68 -31.54 -18.97
N LYS A 42 3.81 -32.16 -19.35
CA LYS A 42 4.21 -32.32 -20.75
C LYS A 42 3.19 -33.08 -21.57
N THR A 43 2.58 -34.13 -21.01
CA THR A 43 1.49 -34.84 -21.67
C THR A 43 0.29 -33.91 -21.90
N ASP A 44 -0.02 -33.03 -20.94
CA ASP A 44 -1.16 -32.11 -21.03
C ASP A 44 -0.95 -30.95 -22.02
N TYR A 45 0.30 -30.54 -22.26
CA TYR A 45 0.61 -29.39 -23.13
C TYR A 45 1.26 -29.75 -24.47
N ALA A 46 1.55 -31.04 -24.73
CA ALA A 46 2.27 -31.48 -25.93
C ALA A 46 1.67 -30.94 -27.24
N ASP A 47 0.34 -30.94 -27.34
CA ASP A 47 -0.40 -30.52 -28.54
C ASP A 47 -0.89 -29.06 -28.47
N LYS A 48 -0.44 -28.28 -27.48
CA LYS A 48 -0.87 -26.89 -27.30
C LYS A 48 0.06 -25.91 -28.02
N GLU A 49 -0.50 -24.76 -28.41
CA GLU A 49 0.27 -23.65 -28.96
C GLU A 49 1.34 -23.13 -27.99
N GLU A 50 2.40 -22.51 -28.51
CA GLU A 50 3.55 -22.01 -27.74
C GLU A 50 3.14 -21.12 -26.55
N SER A 51 2.17 -20.22 -26.76
CA SER A 51 1.65 -19.31 -25.73
C SER A 51 0.98 -20.03 -24.55
N SER A 52 0.44 -21.23 -24.80
CA SER A 52 -0.15 -22.07 -23.77
C SER A 52 0.91 -22.95 -23.11
N ARG A 53 1.86 -23.48 -23.88
CA ARG A 53 3.01 -24.25 -23.35
C ARG A 53 3.87 -23.43 -22.40
N SER A 54 4.14 -22.17 -22.74
CA SER A 54 4.92 -21.26 -21.88
C SER A 54 4.29 -21.05 -20.49
N LYS A 55 2.95 -21.05 -20.38
CA LYS A 55 2.26 -20.96 -19.07
C LYS A 55 2.56 -22.16 -18.16
N TYR A 56 2.65 -23.37 -18.73
CA TYR A 56 3.04 -24.55 -17.97
C TYR A 56 4.49 -24.44 -17.50
N HIS A 57 5.40 -23.97 -18.37
CA HIS A 57 6.80 -23.78 -18.01
C HIS A 57 6.95 -22.76 -16.87
N ILE A 58 6.26 -21.62 -16.95
CA ILE A 58 6.24 -20.60 -15.90
C ILE A 58 5.73 -21.18 -14.58
N PHE A 59 4.63 -21.94 -14.61
CA PHE A 59 4.09 -22.59 -13.42
C PHE A 59 5.07 -23.60 -12.81
N LEU A 60 5.70 -24.45 -13.62
CA LEU A 60 6.68 -25.43 -13.18
C LEU A 60 7.89 -24.76 -12.54
N ASN A 61 8.39 -23.68 -13.15
CA ASN A 61 9.51 -22.90 -12.60
C ASN A 61 9.15 -22.27 -11.25
N TYR A 62 7.97 -21.66 -11.17
CA TYR A 62 7.43 -21.10 -9.94
C TYR A 62 7.32 -22.15 -8.84
N TRP A 63 6.70 -23.30 -9.14
CA TRP A 63 6.49 -24.37 -8.17
C TRP A 63 7.82 -24.86 -7.60
N LEU A 64 8.81 -25.08 -8.48
CA LEU A 64 10.14 -25.55 -8.07
C LEU A 64 10.84 -24.55 -7.16
N ASN A 65 10.91 -23.28 -7.59
CA ASN A 65 11.53 -22.20 -6.83
C ASN A 65 10.84 -21.99 -5.47
N TYR A 66 9.50 -22.10 -5.42
CA TYR A 66 8.74 -21.98 -4.18
C TYR A 66 8.97 -23.14 -3.21
N GLU A 67 9.02 -24.40 -3.68
CA GLU A 67 9.33 -25.52 -2.80
C GLU A 67 10.77 -25.45 -2.28
N LEU A 68 11.72 -25.01 -3.11
CA LEU A 68 13.11 -24.79 -2.69
C LEU A 68 13.24 -23.64 -1.68
N SER A 69 12.46 -22.56 -1.82
CA SER A 69 12.55 -21.40 -0.92
C SER A 69 12.12 -21.69 0.52
N LYS A 70 11.36 -22.78 0.75
CA LYS A 70 10.99 -23.26 2.10
C LYS A 70 12.16 -23.91 2.84
N ILE A 71 13.28 -24.15 2.17
CA ILE A 71 14.45 -24.77 2.77
C ILE A 71 15.30 -23.68 3.43
N ALA A 72 15.70 -23.89 4.70
CA ALA A 72 16.40 -22.90 5.52
C ALA A 72 17.68 -22.33 4.87
N ASN A 73 18.33 -23.07 3.98
CA ASN A 73 19.55 -22.67 3.27
C ASN A 73 19.34 -22.42 1.77
N TYR A 74 18.13 -22.06 1.32
CA TYR A 74 17.77 -21.84 -0.09
C TYR A 74 18.84 -21.09 -0.89
N ASN A 75 19.30 -19.94 -0.39
CA ASN A 75 20.27 -19.10 -1.09
C ASN A 75 21.61 -19.81 -1.37
N ASN A 76 22.01 -20.76 -0.51
CA ASN A 76 23.26 -21.50 -0.65
C ASN A 76 23.09 -22.72 -1.57
N ILE A 77 21.91 -23.35 -1.58
CA ILE A 77 21.68 -24.61 -2.31
C ILE A 77 21.10 -24.42 -3.72
N LYS A 78 20.42 -23.29 -3.97
CA LYS A 78 19.65 -23.08 -5.21
C LYS A 78 20.50 -23.26 -6.47
N LYS A 79 21.70 -22.69 -6.48
CA LYS A 79 22.61 -22.75 -7.63
C LYS A 79 23.00 -24.19 -7.96
N GLU A 80 23.51 -24.93 -6.97
CA GLU A 80 23.95 -26.31 -7.15
C GLU A 80 22.77 -27.24 -7.52
N PHE A 81 21.58 -26.99 -6.96
CA PHE A 81 20.38 -27.71 -7.32
C PHE A 81 20.00 -27.52 -8.80
N PHE A 82 19.97 -26.28 -9.27
CA PHE A 82 19.64 -25.97 -10.67
C PHE A 82 20.70 -26.50 -11.63
N GLU A 83 21.99 -26.42 -11.28
CA GLU A 83 23.08 -27.02 -12.06
C GLU A 83 22.93 -28.54 -12.19
N HIS A 84 22.59 -29.23 -11.09
CA HIS A 84 22.35 -30.67 -11.11
C HIS A 84 21.16 -31.04 -12.00
N LEU A 85 20.04 -30.33 -11.86
CA LEU A 85 18.85 -30.57 -12.66
C LEU A 85 19.12 -30.35 -14.16
N ASN A 86 19.86 -29.28 -14.50
CA ASN A 86 20.28 -28.97 -15.87
C ASN A 86 21.18 -30.05 -16.47
N LYS A 87 22.15 -30.56 -15.69
CA LYS A 87 23.09 -31.59 -16.15
C LYS A 87 22.41 -32.91 -16.51
N HIS A 88 21.34 -33.25 -15.80
CA HIS A 88 20.67 -34.55 -15.92
C HIS A 88 19.35 -34.52 -16.71
N TYR A 89 19.04 -33.41 -17.38
CA TYR A 89 17.76 -33.13 -18.03
C TYR A 89 17.45 -33.93 -19.31
N LYS A 90 18.44 -34.64 -19.89
CA LYS A 90 18.26 -35.44 -21.12
C LYS A 90 17.02 -36.37 -21.18
N PRO A 91 16.46 -36.90 -20.08
CA PRO A 91 15.23 -37.71 -20.12
C PRO A 91 13.91 -36.95 -20.40
N LEU A 92 13.91 -35.61 -20.49
CA LEU A 92 12.68 -34.79 -20.44
C LEU A 92 12.27 -34.12 -21.78
N GLY A 93 13.11 -34.10 -22.82
CA GLY A 93 12.75 -33.77 -24.22
C GLY A 93 13.56 -32.63 -24.87
N ASP A 94 13.92 -32.82 -26.14
CA ASP A 94 15.05 -32.15 -26.82
C ASP A 94 14.78 -30.79 -27.53
N THR A 95 13.64 -30.13 -27.33
CA THR A 95 13.27 -28.96 -28.16
C THR A 95 13.04 -27.64 -27.44
N VAL A 96 13.13 -27.57 -26.12
CA VAL A 96 13.00 -26.30 -25.38
C VAL A 96 14.32 -25.94 -24.71
N ILE A 97 14.77 -24.69 -24.90
CA ILE A 97 15.97 -24.17 -24.23
C ILE A 97 15.69 -24.17 -22.73
N MET A 98 16.42 -25.01 -22.00
CA MET A 98 16.22 -25.28 -20.57
C MET A 98 16.22 -24.02 -19.68
N LYS A 99 16.99 -22.99 -20.06
CA LYS A 99 17.02 -21.68 -19.39
C LYS A 99 15.67 -20.94 -19.44
N ASP A 100 14.80 -21.33 -20.36
CA ASP A 100 13.47 -20.74 -20.55
C ASP A 100 12.40 -21.49 -19.72
N ILE A 101 12.73 -22.67 -19.15
CA ILE A 101 11.83 -23.49 -18.33
C ILE A 101 12.26 -23.51 -16.87
N ILE A 102 13.55 -23.64 -16.61
CA ILE A 102 14.11 -23.79 -15.27
C ILE A 102 15.17 -22.73 -15.07
N TYR A 103 14.82 -21.75 -14.26
CA TYR A 103 15.71 -20.64 -13.93
C TYR A 103 15.54 -20.25 -12.46
N GLU A 104 16.66 -19.83 -11.88
CA GLU A 104 16.69 -19.30 -10.53
C GLU A 104 15.94 -17.97 -10.50
N GLU A 105 15.00 -17.84 -9.58
CA GLU A 105 14.19 -16.65 -9.44
C GLU A 105 14.47 -15.92 -8.12
N GLU A 106 14.33 -14.60 -8.13
CA GLU A 106 14.47 -13.81 -6.92
C GLU A 106 13.36 -14.14 -5.92
N ILE A 107 13.72 -14.26 -4.63
CA ILE A 107 12.78 -14.63 -3.57
C ILE A 107 11.57 -13.70 -3.49
N ASN A 108 11.74 -12.41 -3.81
CA ASN A 108 10.66 -11.44 -3.85
C ASN A 108 9.66 -11.74 -4.97
N TYR A 109 10.14 -12.13 -6.14
CA TYR A 109 9.28 -12.54 -7.26
C TYR A 109 8.53 -13.84 -6.92
N ILE A 110 9.20 -14.83 -6.32
CA ILE A 110 8.59 -16.08 -5.86
C ILE A 110 7.46 -15.79 -4.86
N ASN A 111 7.72 -14.90 -3.89
CA ASN A 111 6.74 -14.50 -2.90
C ASN A 111 5.52 -13.81 -3.54
N ASN A 112 5.74 -12.91 -4.51
CA ASN A 112 4.67 -12.26 -5.27
C ASN A 112 3.79 -13.29 -6.01
N MET A 113 4.42 -14.21 -6.72
CA MET A 113 3.72 -15.27 -7.44
C MET A 113 2.93 -16.17 -6.50
N ASN A 114 3.48 -16.52 -5.34
CA ASN A 114 2.79 -17.34 -4.35
C ASN A 114 1.57 -16.63 -3.74
N MET A 115 1.64 -15.32 -3.51
CA MET A 115 0.47 -14.55 -3.06
C MET A 115 -0.66 -14.59 -4.11
N LEU A 116 -0.34 -14.36 -5.39
CA LEU A 116 -1.32 -14.44 -6.47
C LEU A 116 -1.88 -15.87 -6.63
N TYR A 117 -1.01 -16.88 -6.61
CA TYR A 117 -1.42 -18.29 -6.66
C TYR A 117 -2.39 -18.63 -5.54
N THR A 118 -2.12 -18.18 -4.31
CA THR A 118 -3.00 -18.40 -3.15
C THR A 118 -4.36 -17.73 -3.36
N LEU A 119 -4.40 -16.52 -3.95
CA LEU A 119 -5.67 -15.85 -4.27
C LEU A 119 -6.50 -16.61 -5.29
N TYR A 120 -5.89 -17.10 -6.37
CA TYR A 120 -6.58 -17.94 -7.36
C TYR A 120 -7.05 -19.25 -6.77
N LYS A 121 -6.23 -19.89 -5.93
CA LYS A 121 -6.60 -21.11 -5.21
C LYS A 121 -7.82 -20.85 -4.31
N ASN A 122 -7.83 -19.76 -3.53
CA ASN A 122 -8.96 -19.40 -2.68
C ASN A 122 -10.23 -19.20 -3.53
N LYS A 123 -10.11 -18.54 -4.68
CA LYS A 123 -11.23 -18.38 -5.64
C LYS A 123 -11.77 -19.73 -6.13
N ASP A 124 -10.89 -20.69 -6.44
CA ASP A 124 -11.30 -22.03 -6.87
C ASP A 124 -11.93 -22.81 -5.71
N ASP A 125 -11.38 -22.72 -4.51
CA ASP A 125 -11.89 -23.38 -3.30
C ASP A 125 -13.29 -22.86 -2.91
N LEU A 126 -13.67 -21.63 -3.28
CA LEU A 126 -15.06 -21.14 -3.15
C LEU A 126 -16.09 -21.90 -4.00
N THR A 127 -15.66 -22.68 -4.98
CA THR A 127 -16.55 -23.49 -5.82
C THR A 127 -16.74 -24.92 -5.31
N ARG A 128 -15.96 -25.31 -4.29
CA ARG A 128 -15.92 -26.66 -3.74
C ARG A 128 -16.87 -26.82 -2.54
N ASN A 129 -17.46 -28.00 -2.40
CA ASN A 129 -18.45 -28.29 -1.35
C ASN A 129 -17.83 -28.79 -0.05
N ASP A 130 -16.56 -29.22 -0.07
CA ASP A 130 -15.87 -29.84 1.06
C ASP A 130 -15.20 -28.82 2.00
N ILE A 131 -15.21 -27.53 1.65
CA ILE A 131 -14.54 -26.48 2.42
C ILE A 131 -15.56 -25.43 2.91
N PRO A 132 -15.61 -25.13 4.22
CA PRO A 132 -16.53 -24.12 4.74
C PRO A 132 -16.26 -22.72 4.14
N CYS A 133 -17.29 -22.12 3.52
CA CYS A 133 -17.17 -20.85 2.81
C CYS A 133 -16.58 -19.72 3.67
N ASN A 134 -16.98 -19.61 4.95
CA ASN A 134 -16.46 -18.58 5.87
C ASN A 134 -14.93 -18.64 6.04
N ASN A 135 -14.36 -19.85 6.08
CA ASN A 135 -12.91 -20.01 6.21
C ASN A 135 -12.20 -19.53 4.95
N VAL A 136 -12.73 -19.88 3.78
CA VAL A 136 -12.16 -19.45 2.48
C VAL A 136 -12.33 -17.95 2.29
N CYS A 137 -13.46 -17.35 2.64
CA CYS A 137 -13.65 -15.89 2.56
C CYS A 137 -12.67 -15.15 3.47
N LYS A 138 -12.42 -15.67 4.68
CA LYS A 138 -11.46 -15.09 5.63
C LYS A 138 -10.04 -15.17 5.07
N GLU A 139 -9.63 -16.33 4.57
CA GLU A 139 -8.31 -16.52 3.96
C GLU A 139 -8.14 -15.66 2.70
N LEU A 140 -9.19 -15.51 1.89
CA LEU A 140 -9.21 -14.61 0.74
C LEU A 140 -9.01 -13.15 1.17
N LYS A 141 -9.75 -12.67 2.18
CA LYS A 141 -9.61 -11.32 2.74
C LYS A 141 -8.19 -11.05 3.22
N GLU A 142 -7.64 -11.95 4.03
CA GLU A 142 -6.29 -11.82 4.60
C GLU A 142 -5.22 -11.77 3.49
N ASN A 143 -5.28 -12.69 2.54
CA ASN A 143 -4.30 -12.73 1.44
C ASN A 143 -4.47 -11.56 0.47
N TYR A 144 -5.70 -11.12 0.19
CA TYR A 144 -5.95 -10.00 -0.71
C TYR A 144 -5.44 -8.70 -0.10
N ASN A 145 -5.77 -8.43 1.17
CA ASN A 145 -5.31 -7.23 1.86
C ASN A 145 -3.78 -7.23 2.04
N ALA A 146 -3.17 -8.40 2.29
CA ALA A 146 -1.71 -8.51 2.31
C ALA A 146 -1.08 -8.19 0.94
N GLY A 147 -1.68 -8.68 -0.15
CA GLY A 147 -1.27 -8.34 -1.51
C GLY A 147 -1.43 -6.85 -1.81
N LEU A 148 -2.54 -6.24 -1.38
CA LEU A 148 -2.80 -4.81 -1.56
C LEU A 148 -1.75 -3.96 -0.85
N ILE A 149 -1.46 -4.25 0.42
CA ILE A 149 -0.39 -3.58 1.18
C ILE A 149 0.95 -3.74 0.46
N LYS A 150 1.29 -4.97 0.04
CA LYS A 150 2.56 -5.22 -0.64
C LYS A 150 2.69 -4.46 -1.95
N CYS A 151 1.62 -4.38 -2.74
CA CYS A 151 1.56 -3.62 -3.98
C CYS A 151 1.96 -2.14 -3.75
N PHE A 152 1.36 -1.47 -2.76
CA PHE A 152 1.63 -0.06 -2.49
C PHE A 152 2.91 0.18 -1.68
N ASN A 153 3.34 -0.79 -0.86
CA ASN A 153 4.56 -0.70 -0.06
C ASN A 153 5.83 -0.91 -0.87
N ASP A 154 5.88 -2.00 -1.64
CA ASP A 154 7.09 -2.40 -2.36
C ASP A 154 7.19 -1.69 -3.72
N GLY A 155 6.11 -1.03 -4.17
CA GLY A 155 6.06 -0.30 -5.43
C GLY A 155 6.22 -1.19 -6.67
N ASN A 156 6.08 -2.50 -6.55
CA ASN A 156 6.20 -3.43 -7.67
C ASN A 156 4.96 -3.32 -8.58
N HIS A 157 5.10 -2.49 -9.61
CA HIS A 157 4.03 -2.16 -10.54
C HIS A 157 3.46 -3.39 -11.27
N GLU A 158 4.31 -4.37 -11.62
CA GLU A 158 3.86 -5.60 -12.30
C GLU A 158 3.04 -6.50 -11.36
N PHE A 159 3.43 -6.59 -10.09
CA PHE A 159 2.62 -7.28 -9.08
C PHE A 159 1.27 -6.58 -8.86
N CYS A 160 1.26 -5.24 -8.77
CA CYS A 160 0.01 -4.47 -8.66
C CYS A 160 -0.92 -4.71 -9.85
N LYS A 161 -0.39 -4.72 -11.08
CA LYS A 161 -1.17 -5.05 -12.29
C LYS A 161 -1.77 -6.44 -12.21
N ALA A 162 -0.98 -7.43 -11.81
CA ALA A 162 -1.46 -8.81 -11.66
C ALA A 162 -2.55 -8.92 -10.58
N LEU A 163 -2.40 -8.20 -9.45
CA LEU A 163 -3.42 -8.13 -8.41
C LEU A 163 -4.73 -7.48 -8.91
N LYS A 164 -4.63 -6.45 -9.77
CA LYS A 164 -5.80 -5.86 -10.43
C LYS A 164 -6.49 -6.84 -11.37
N ILE A 165 -5.73 -7.58 -12.18
CA ILE A 165 -6.30 -8.61 -13.05
C ILE A 165 -7.07 -9.65 -12.22
N PHE A 166 -6.52 -10.09 -11.09
CA PHE A 166 -7.23 -10.98 -10.17
C PHE A 166 -8.52 -10.34 -9.63
N ASN A 167 -8.48 -9.07 -9.21
CA ASN A 167 -9.66 -8.36 -8.69
C ASN A 167 -10.78 -8.28 -9.74
N ASP A 168 -10.45 -7.86 -10.96
CA ASP A 168 -11.39 -7.75 -12.07
C ASP A 168 -12.00 -9.13 -12.41
N ASP A 169 -11.17 -10.17 -12.49
CA ASP A 169 -11.58 -11.55 -12.75
C ASP A 169 -12.44 -12.15 -11.62
N TYR A 170 -12.18 -11.83 -10.35
CA TYR A 170 -13.02 -12.24 -9.23
C TYR A 170 -14.38 -11.53 -9.28
N THR A 171 -14.39 -10.22 -9.50
CA THR A 171 -15.60 -9.39 -9.53
C THR A 171 -16.53 -9.80 -10.68
N GLN A 172 -16.00 -10.04 -11.88
CA GLN A 172 -16.79 -10.49 -13.03
C GLN A 172 -17.39 -11.89 -12.85
N ASN A 173 -16.68 -12.80 -12.17
CA ASN A 173 -17.11 -14.20 -12.02
C ASN A 173 -17.95 -14.47 -10.76
N LYS A 174 -18.10 -13.48 -9.87
CA LYS A 174 -18.87 -13.60 -8.62
C LYS A 174 -20.33 -14.03 -8.85
N THR A 175 -20.96 -13.55 -9.93
CA THR A 175 -22.38 -13.78 -10.23
C THR A 175 -22.68 -15.16 -10.83
N LYS A 176 -21.69 -15.85 -11.41
CA LYS A 176 -21.92 -17.13 -12.11
C LYS A 176 -21.46 -18.38 -11.33
N LYS A 177 -20.55 -18.26 -10.34
CA LYS A 177 -19.90 -19.42 -9.70
C LYS A 177 -20.01 -19.52 -8.17
N ILE A 178 -20.34 -18.45 -7.45
CA ILE A 178 -20.41 -18.45 -5.95
C ILE A 178 -21.80 -18.86 -5.43
N ALA A 179 -22.68 -19.38 -6.29
CA ALA A 179 -24.04 -19.80 -5.93
C ALA A 179 -24.11 -20.87 -4.83
N ARG A 180 -22.98 -21.50 -4.46
CA ARG A 180 -22.90 -22.59 -3.47
C ARG A 180 -22.49 -22.15 -2.06
N CYS A 181 -22.17 -20.88 -1.84
CA CYS A 181 -22.12 -20.28 -0.49
C CYS A 181 -23.53 -19.79 -0.13
N THR A 182 -24.41 -20.71 0.28
CA THR A 182 -25.86 -20.48 0.35
C THR A 182 -26.33 -19.55 1.47
N ASP A 183 -25.53 -19.31 2.52
CA ASP A 183 -25.99 -18.53 3.69
C ASP A 183 -25.17 -17.24 3.97
N LYS A 184 -23.96 -17.12 3.42
CA LYS A 184 -23.11 -15.92 3.51
C LYS A 184 -22.33 -15.77 2.22
N LYS A 185 -22.67 -14.77 1.41
CA LYS A 185 -21.87 -14.42 0.23
C LYS A 185 -20.51 -13.92 0.72
N CYS A 186 -19.41 -14.46 0.20
CA CYS A 186 -18.12 -13.80 0.41
C CYS A 186 -18.24 -12.32 -0.02
N PRO A 187 -17.60 -11.40 0.69
CA PRO A 187 -17.63 -9.98 0.37
C PRO A 187 -17.20 -9.67 -1.05
N THR A 188 -17.63 -8.52 -1.57
CA THR A 188 -17.07 -7.99 -2.81
C THR A 188 -15.66 -7.54 -2.54
N LEU A 189 -14.77 -7.75 -3.51
CA LEU A 189 -13.50 -7.05 -3.49
C LEU A 189 -13.80 -5.56 -3.72
N PRO A 190 -13.17 -4.65 -2.96
CA PRO A 190 -13.19 -3.25 -3.30
C PRO A 190 -12.54 -3.08 -4.67
N GLU A 191 -13.02 -2.12 -5.44
CA GLU A 191 -12.41 -1.77 -6.72
C GLU A 191 -10.93 -1.38 -6.51
N LEU A 192 -10.06 -1.90 -7.39
CA LEU A 192 -8.63 -1.60 -7.37
C LEU A 192 -8.26 -0.62 -8.50
N ASN A 193 -8.07 0.63 -8.12
CA ASN A 193 -7.68 1.72 -8.99
C ASN A 193 -6.17 1.94 -8.94
N LEU A 194 -5.54 1.74 -10.10
CA LEU A 194 -4.10 1.97 -10.33
C LEU A 194 -3.85 3.28 -11.10
N SER A 195 -4.79 4.23 -11.06
CA SER A 195 -4.84 5.45 -11.89
C SER A 195 -3.47 6.12 -12.04
N SER A 196 -3.13 6.45 -13.30
CA SER A 196 -1.78 6.46 -13.85
C SER A 196 -1.15 7.84 -14.06
N ARG A 197 0.07 8.02 -13.53
CA ARG A 197 1.23 8.58 -14.27
C ARG A 197 2.48 7.80 -13.85
N LEU A 198 2.51 6.51 -14.19
CA LEU A 198 3.51 5.55 -13.74
C LEU A 198 4.43 5.18 -14.90
N TYR A 199 5.20 6.15 -15.38
CA TYR A 199 6.52 5.85 -15.91
C TYR A 199 7.53 6.50 -14.96
N ASN A 200 8.27 5.65 -14.25
CA ASN A 200 9.47 5.98 -13.46
C ASN A 200 9.30 6.79 -12.15
N LYS A 201 8.12 6.87 -11.54
CA LYS A 201 7.95 7.45 -10.18
C LYS A 201 7.03 6.60 -9.28
N PRO A 202 7.21 6.61 -7.95
CA PRO A 202 6.33 5.90 -7.01
C PRO A 202 4.86 6.32 -7.18
N LEU A 203 3.93 5.44 -6.81
CA LEU A 203 2.49 5.69 -6.78
C LEU A 203 2.20 6.97 -5.96
N GLN A 204 1.69 8.03 -6.60
CA GLN A 204 1.56 9.38 -6.02
C GLN A 204 0.15 9.96 -6.16
N VAL A 205 -0.90 9.14 -6.06
CA VAL A 205 -2.28 9.66 -6.05
C VAL A 205 -2.55 10.38 -4.72
N ALA A 206 -2.06 9.84 -3.61
CA ALA A 206 -2.26 10.40 -2.27
C ALA A 206 -1.06 11.24 -1.78
N LYS A 207 -0.48 12.06 -2.67
CA LYS A 207 0.76 12.80 -2.39
C LYS A 207 0.58 13.79 -1.24
N LEU A 208 -0.47 14.61 -1.29
CA LEU A 208 -0.75 15.63 -0.27
C LEU A 208 -1.18 14.98 1.05
N GLY A 209 -2.01 13.94 0.99
CA GLY A 209 -2.37 13.17 2.17
C GLY A 209 -1.14 12.57 2.86
N THR A 210 -0.21 12.00 2.08
CA THR A 210 1.05 11.43 2.56
C THR A 210 1.92 12.50 3.22
N GLU A 211 2.03 13.67 2.60
CA GLU A 211 2.84 14.78 3.11
C GLU A 211 2.28 15.33 4.44
N LEU A 212 0.97 15.54 4.52
CA LEU A 212 0.33 16.23 5.64
C LEU A 212 0.07 15.33 6.85
N ILE A 213 -0.46 14.14 6.61
CA ILE A 213 -0.90 13.24 7.69
C ILE A 213 0.22 12.27 8.09
N GLY A 214 1.19 12.06 7.19
CA GLY A 214 2.25 11.08 7.32
C GLY A 214 1.72 9.66 7.13
N VAL A 215 2.50 8.84 6.44
CA VAL A 215 2.29 7.38 6.41
C VAL A 215 3.21 6.73 7.44
N SER A 216 2.61 6.07 8.43
CA SER A 216 3.35 5.08 9.22
C SER A 216 3.62 3.89 8.30
N TYR A 217 4.90 3.56 8.10
CA TYR A 217 5.31 2.33 7.43
C TYR A 217 4.48 1.16 7.99
N ILE A 218 3.68 0.54 7.12
CA ILE A 218 2.99 -0.72 7.42
C ILE A 218 4.03 -1.79 7.10
N PRO A 219 4.61 -2.50 8.10
CA PRO A 219 5.60 -3.51 7.83
C PRO A 219 5.03 -4.51 6.83
N SER A 220 5.67 -4.61 5.67
CA SER A 220 5.29 -5.62 4.69
C SER A 220 5.51 -6.98 5.32
N PHE A 221 4.47 -7.80 5.22
CA PHE A 221 4.53 -9.22 5.58
C PHE A 221 4.56 -9.55 7.07
N ASN A 222 3.54 -9.13 7.81
CA ASN A 222 3.05 -9.98 8.89
C ASN A 222 1.57 -10.25 8.65
N ARG A 223 1.18 -11.52 8.43
CA ARG A 223 -0.25 -11.94 8.38
C ARG A 223 -1.01 -11.47 9.63
N ASN A 224 -0.28 -11.12 10.68
CA ASN A 224 -0.76 -10.56 11.92
C ASN A 224 -0.65 -9.02 11.98
N TYR A 225 -0.71 -8.29 10.85
CA TYR A 225 -0.75 -6.83 10.90
C TYR A 225 -1.97 -6.38 11.70
N VAL A 226 -1.72 -5.90 12.90
CA VAL A 226 -2.73 -5.29 13.77
C VAL A 226 -2.89 -3.86 13.30
N VAL A 227 -4.12 -3.49 12.90
CA VAL A 227 -4.48 -2.11 12.56
C VAL A 227 -4.02 -1.20 13.70
N ASN A 228 -3.08 -0.30 13.39
CA ASN A 228 -2.56 0.64 14.36
C ASN A 228 -3.68 1.63 14.71
N ARG A 229 -4.29 1.49 15.91
CA ARG A 229 -5.41 2.32 16.39
C ARG A 229 -4.97 3.73 16.83
N GLY A 230 -4.04 4.32 16.10
CA GLY A 230 -3.62 5.70 16.31
C GLY A 230 -4.68 6.70 15.83
N LYS A 231 -4.46 7.98 16.14
CA LYS A 231 -5.28 9.07 15.60
C LYS A 231 -5.23 9.05 14.06
N TYR A 232 -6.41 9.06 13.45
CA TYR A 232 -6.62 9.01 11.99
C TYR A 232 -6.18 7.71 11.31
N SER A 233 -6.29 6.57 12.00
CA SER A 233 -5.80 5.27 11.49
C SER A 233 -6.40 4.87 10.13
N ASP A 234 -7.72 4.99 9.97
CA ASP A 234 -8.39 4.55 8.74
C ASP A 234 -8.09 5.50 7.58
N LEU A 235 -8.02 6.81 7.85
CA LEU A 235 -7.61 7.80 6.86
C LEU A 235 -6.14 7.62 6.44
N LYS A 236 -5.24 7.36 7.39
CA LYS A 236 -3.82 7.08 7.12
C LYS A 236 -3.64 5.83 6.27
N GLU A 237 -4.40 4.79 6.60
CA GLU A 237 -4.38 3.54 5.85
C GLU A 237 -4.92 3.72 4.43
N LEU A 238 -6.00 4.49 4.27
CA LEU A 238 -6.52 4.84 2.95
C LEU A 238 -5.49 5.61 2.10
N ILE A 239 -4.82 6.61 2.69
CA ILE A 239 -3.77 7.39 2.02
C ILE A 239 -2.59 6.49 1.63
N PHE A 240 -2.16 5.61 2.53
CA PHE A 240 -1.11 4.63 2.26
C PHE A 240 -1.45 3.75 1.06
N LEU A 241 -2.70 3.27 0.99
CA LEU A 241 -3.22 2.45 -0.10
C LEU A 241 -3.65 3.28 -1.32
N GLN A 242 -3.23 4.55 -1.41
CA GLN A 242 -3.49 5.43 -2.55
C GLN A 242 -4.98 5.53 -2.89
N TYR A 243 -5.80 5.69 -1.85
CA TYR A 243 -7.27 5.76 -1.92
C TYR A 243 -7.99 4.46 -2.32
N ASN A 244 -7.29 3.31 -2.25
CA ASN A 244 -7.92 2.00 -2.39
C ASN A 244 -8.37 1.45 -1.03
N LEU A 245 -9.63 1.02 -0.95
CA LEU A 245 -10.16 0.37 0.24
C LEU A 245 -9.63 -1.06 0.37
N ARG A 246 -9.62 -1.55 1.62
CA ARG A 246 -9.40 -2.98 1.91
C ARG A 246 -10.68 -3.78 1.70
N MET A 247 -10.51 -5.07 1.50
CA MET A 247 -11.61 -6.02 1.58
C MET A 247 -12.04 -6.14 3.04
N GLU A 248 -13.32 -5.88 3.29
CA GLU A 248 -13.94 -6.08 4.60
C GLU A 248 -14.72 -7.39 4.70
N GLU A 249 -15.13 -7.76 5.92
CA GLU A 249 -15.82 -9.03 6.18
C GLU A 249 -17.26 -9.04 5.63
N ASN A 250 -17.88 -7.88 5.46
CA ASN A 250 -19.18 -7.70 4.83
C ASN A 250 -19.40 -6.22 4.47
N ASP A 251 -20.54 -5.90 3.86
CA ASP A 251 -20.89 -4.54 3.45
C ASP A 251 -21.11 -3.59 4.65
N ASN A 252 -21.63 -4.08 5.79
CA ASN A 252 -21.79 -3.27 7.01
C ASN A 252 -20.41 -2.84 7.56
N ASP A 253 -19.43 -3.73 7.58
CA ASP A 253 -18.06 -3.41 7.98
C ASP A 253 -17.39 -2.45 6.99
N LYS A 254 -17.58 -2.66 5.68
CA LYS A 254 -17.15 -1.71 4.63
C LYS A 254 -17.70 -0.31 4.90
N TYR A 255 -19.00 -0.19 5.15
CA TYR A 255 -19.65 1.10 5.42
C TYR A 255 -19.18 1.72 6.74
N CYS A 256 -18.88 0.92 7.76
CA CYS A 256 -18.26 1.42 8.99
C CYS A 256 -16.90 2.05 8.71
N VAL A 257 -16.04 1.38 7.93
CA VAL A 257 -14.72 1.91 7.54
C VAL A 257 -14.86 3.19 6.74
N MET A 258 -15.77 3.25 5.76
CA MET A 258 -16.04 4.46 4.98
C MET A 258 -16.48 5.63 5.87
N MET A 259 -17.41 5.39 6.80
CA MET A 259 -17.85 6.44 7.72
C MET A 259 -16.74 6.90 8.68
N ASN A 260 -15.89 5.99 9.14
CA ASN A 260 -14.74 6.35 9.95
C ASN A 260 -13.73 7.21 9.17
N ILE A 261 -13.44 6.85 7.92
CA ILE A 261 -12.57 7.63 7.02
C ILE A 261 -13.12 9.05 6.87
N LEU A 262 -14.41 9.19 6.53
CA LEU A 262 -15.03 10.50 6.32
C LEU A 262 -15.01 11.34 7.60
N HIS A 263 -15.34 10.74 8.74
CA HIS A 263 -15.27 11.39 10.04
C HIS A 263 -13.84 11.85 10.37
N GLN A 264 -12.84 10.99 10.18
CA GLN A 264 -11.43 11.29 10.41
C GLN A 264 -10.92 12.38 9.48
N PHE A 265 -11.35 12.40 8.21
CA PHE A 265 -11.02 13.44 7.24
C PHE A 265 -11.56 14.79 7.69
N ILE A 266 -12.85 14.89 8.01
CA ILE A 266 -13.46 16.15 8.47
C ILE A 266 -12.78 16.62 9.77
N GLN A 267 -12.57 15.71 10.72
CA GLN A 267 -11.88 16.03 11.96
C GLN A 267 -10.46 16.57 11.70
N TYR A 268 -9.70 15.93 10.80
CA TYR A 268 -8.36 16.38 10.42
C TYR A 268 -8.39 17.80 9.83
N CYS A 269 -9.28 18.07 8.88
CA CYS A 269 -9.42 19.40 8.28
C CYS A 269 -9.75 20.46 9.33
N ASN A 270 -10.67 20.16 10.23
CA ASN A 270 -11.07 21.10 11.28
C ASN A 270 -9.98 21.37 12.32
N GLU A 271 -9.15 20.38 12.64
CA GLU A 271 -8.01 20.57 13.56
C GLU A 271 -6.83 21.29 12.90
N ASN A 272 -6.73 21.27 11.56
CA ASN A 272 -5.58 21.79 10.82
C ASN A 272 -5.96 22.94 9.88
N LYS A 273 -6.97 23.75 10.22
CA LYS A 273 -7.42 24.90 9.37
C LYS A 273 -6.31 25.87 8.97
N ASN A 274 -5.23 25.94 9.74
CA ASN A 274 -4.08 26.79 9.47
C ASN A 274 -3.02 26.14 8.56
N GLU A 275 -3.25 24.92 8.09
CA GLU A 275 -2.34 24.24 7.16
C GLU A 275 -2.53 24.79 5.74
N LEU A 276 -1.48 25.38 5.16
CA LEU A 276 -1.54 26.07 3.87
C LEU A 276 -1.86 25.11 2.71
N LYS A 277 -1.47 23.84 2.83
CA LYS A 277 -1.77 22.82 1.81
C LYS A 277 -3.12 22.13 2.03
N LEU A 278 -3.91 22.52 3.04
CA LEU A 278 -5.13 21.83 3.41
C LEU A 278 -6.18 21.83 2.30
N SER A 279 -6.45 22.96 1.66
CA SER A 279 -7.45 23.03 0.57
C SER A 279 -7.06 22.12 -0.61
N SER A 280 -5.77 22.03 -0.92
CA SER A 280 -5.25 21.13 -1.95
C SER A 280 -5.43 19.66 -1.54
N PHE A 281 -5.18 19.32 -0.28
CA PHE A 281 -5.44 17.98 0.23
C PHE A 281 -6.93 17.63 0.23
N MET A 282 -7.80 18.57 0.61
CA MET A 282 -9.26 18.38 0.56
C MET A 282 -9.71 18.07 -0.87
N LYS A 283 -9.18 18.80 -1.86
CA LYS A 283 -9.41 18.53 -3.27
C LYS A 283 -8.93 17.14 -3.68
N GLU A 284 -7.71 16.76 -3.31
CA GLU A 284 -7.15 15.43 -3.60
C GLU A 284 -8.04 14.31 -3.04
N PHE A 285 -8.46 14.42 -1.78
CA PHE A 285 -9.35 13.45 -1.13
C PHE A 285 -10.73 13.37 -1.81
N ILE A 286 -11.33 14.53 -2.12
CA ILE A 286 -12.65 14.58 -2.75
C ILE A 286 -12.60 13.95 -4.14
N GLU A 287 -11.64 14.36 -4.98
CA GLU A 287 -11.51 13.90 -6.36
C GLU A 287 -11.11 12.43 -6.44
N SER A 288 -10.13 12.00 -5.62
CA SER A 288 -9.52 10.67 -5.76
C SER A 288 -10.26 9.57 -5.00
N TYR A 289 -11.07 9.93 -4.00
CA TYR A 289 -11.74 8.96 -3.13
C TYR A 289 -13.24 9.21 -2.98
N TYR A 290 -13.64 10.40 -2.50
CA TYR A 290 -15.04 10.62 -2.15
C TYR A 290 -15.96 10.52 -3.37
N ASN A 291 -15.59 11.16 -4.48
CA ASN A 291 -16.38 11.16 -5.71
C ASN A 291 -16.51 9.75 -6.31
N GLU A 292 -15.43 8.96 -6.28
CA GLU A 292 -15.42 7.55 -6.71
C GLU A 292 -16.32 6.64 -5.86
N LYS A 293 -16.64 7.06 -4.62
CA LYS A 293 -17.50 6.32 -3.68
C LYS A 293 -18.80 7.05 -3.34
N LYS A 294 -19.15 8.06 -4.14
CA LYS A 294 -20.31 8.93 -3.89
C LYS A 294 -21.61 8.12 -3.78
N ASN A 295 -21.82 7.19 -4.71
CA ASN A 295 -23.02 6.34 -4.72
C ASN A 295 -23.15 5.47 -3.46
N GLU A 296 -22.04 5.02 -2.88
CA GLU A 296 -22.06 4.27 -1.62
C GLU A 296 -22.31 5.18 -0.41
N TYR A 297 -21.74 6.39 -0.39
CA TYR A 297 -22.06 7.37 0.65
C TYR A 297 -23.53 7.81 0.60
N GLU A 298 -24.09 8.06 -0.59
CA GLU A 298 -25.50 8.40 -0.75
C GLU A 298 -26.41 7.30 -0.20
N LYS A 299 -26.08 6.02 -0.43
CA LYS A 299 -26.81 4.88 0.18
C LYS A 299 -26.75 4.95 1.70
N ILE A 300 -25.55 5.08 2.27
CA ILE A 300 -25.36 5.18 3.73
C ILE A 300 -26.19 6.34 4.29
N PHE A 301 -26.11 7.52 3.68
CA PHE A 301 -26.79 8.72 4.18
C PHE A 301 -28.31 8.59 4.09
N ASN A 302 -28.84 8.04 2.99
CA ASN A 302 -30.28 7.82 2.83
C ASN A 302 -30.81 6.81 3.85
N GLU A 303 -30.10 5.69 4.04
CA GLU A 303 -30.47 4.65 5.02
C GLU A 303 -30.45 5.18 6.45
N CYS A 304 -29.41 5.93 6.81
CA CYS A 304 -29.23 6.43 8.18
C CYS A 304 -29.99 7.72 8.51
N SER A 305 -30.49 8.44 7.49
CA SER A 305 -31.32 9.63 7.66
C SER A 305 -32.81 9.32 7.85
N SER A 306 -33.23 8.07 7.59
CA SER A 306 -34.62 7.66 7.74
C SER A 306 -35.06 7.66 9.22
N THR A 307 -36.24 8.21 9.49
CA THR A 307 -36.82 8.37 10.84
C THR A 307 -37.64 7.16 11.30
N THR A 308 -37.77 6.13 10.47
CA THR A 308 -38.56 4.94 10.75
C THR A 308 -37.67 3.85 11.37
N GLU A 309 -37.81 3.69 12.68
CA GLU A 309 -37.22 2.66 13.55
C GLU A 309 -35.68 2.64 13.61
N THR A 310 -35.17 2.40 14.81
CA THR A 310 -33.74 2.41 15.16
C THR A 310 -32.93 1.52 14.22
N ASN A 311 -32.34 2.11 13.17
CA ASN A 311 -31.41 1.41 12.31
C ASN A 311 -30.24 0.93 13.18
N THR A 312 -30.18 -0.38 13.43
CA THR A 312 -29.22 -1.01 14.32
C THR A 312 -27.86 -1.21 13.66
N ASN A 313 -27.72 -0.87 12.37
CA ASN A 313 -26.46 -0.99 11.67
C ASN A 313 -25.42 -0.05 12.28
N THR A 314 -24.23 -0.61 12.53
CA THR A 314 -23.17 0.09 13.26
C THR A 314 -22.72 1.36 12.54
N TYR A 315 -22.71 1.36 11.21
CA TYR A 315 -22.35 2.54 10.42
C TYR A 315 -23.34 3.70 10.58
N CYS A 316 -24.62 3.45 10.88
CA CYS A 316 -25.57 4.53 11.16
C CYS A 316 -25.31 5.21 12.50
N GLY A 317 -24.82 4.46 13.49
CA GLY A 317 -24.30 5.04 14.72
C GLY A 317 -23.10 5.98 14.47
N LEU A 318 -22.20 5.60 13.55
CA LEU A 318 -21.06 6.43 13.15
C LEU A 318 -21.49 7.66 12.35
N TYR A 319 -22.43 7.50 11.41
CA TYR A 319 -23.05 8.61 10.69
C TYR A 319 -23.68 9.63 11.63
N ASN A 320 -24.50 9.18 12.58
CA ASN A 320 -25.17 10.06 13.53
C ASN A 320 -24.18 10.82 14.42
N LYS A 321 -23.10 10.16 14.88
CA LYS A 321 -22.02 10.83 15.62
C LYS A 321 -21.30 11.87 14.77
N CYS A 322 -20.99 11.54 13.52
CA CYS A 322 -20.36 12.47 12.58
C CYS A 322 -21.27 13.67 12.33
N LYS A 323 -22.55 13.44 12.04
CA LYS A 323 -23.56 14.48 11.85
C LYS A 323 -23.72 15.38 13.07
N GLN A 324 -23.82 14.82 14.28
CA GLN A 324 -23.94 15.62 15.49
C GLN A 324 -22.76 16.57 15.70
N LYS A 325 -21.55 16.15 15.32
CA LYS A 325 -20.33 16.93 15.53
C LYS A 325 -20.00 17.87 14.36
N PHE A 326 -20.34 17.47 13.14
CA PHE A 326 -19.88 18.08 11.89
C PHE A 326 -21.01 18.18 10.84
N ASP A 327 -22.24 18.51 11.27
CA ASP A 327 -23.42 18.57 10.38
C ASP A 327 -23.19 19.48 9.17
N LYS A 328 -22.56 20.64 9.39
CA LYS A 328 -22.27 21.61 8.33
C LYS A 328 -21.32 21.01 7.29
N GLU A 329 -20.17 20.52 7.74
CA GLU A 329 -19.12 19.96 6.87
C GLU A 329 -19.62 18.72 6.13
N LEU A 330 -20.36 17.85 6.81
CA LEU A 330 -20.95 16.65 6.22
C LEU A 330 -21.93 17.00 5.09
N LYS A 331 -22.80 17.99 5.31
CA LYS A 331 -23.71 18.50 4.27
C LYS A 331 -22.96 19.14 3.10
N LEU A 332 -21.94 19.94 3.38
CA LEU A 332 -21.15 20.58 2.33
C LEU A 332 -20.40 19.56 1.48
N ILE A 333 -19.75 18.56 2.08
CA ILE A 333 -19.08 17.49 1.32
C ILE A 333 -20.08 16.73 0.44
N ASN A 334 -21.28 16.45 0.96
CA ASN A 334 -22.30 15.72 0.23
C ASN A 334 -22.87 16.50 -0.95
N ASP A 335 -23.29 17.75 -0.70
CA ASP A 335 -24.11 18.51 -1.64
C ASP A 335 -23.26 19.44 -2.52
N LYS A 336 -22.19 20.02 -1.95
CA LYS A 336 -21.42 21.13 -2.54
C LYS A 336 -19.93 21.04 -2.17
N PRO A 337 -19.21 19.97 -2.57
CA PRO A 337 -17.81 19.76 -2.18
C PRO A 337 -16.89 20.92 -2.58
N ASP A 338 -17.15 21.58 -3.72
CA ASP A 338 -16.39 22.76 -4.14
C ASP A 338 -16.54 23.93 -3.17
N VAL A 339 -17.73 24.11 -2.59
CA VAL A 339 -17.97 25.13 -1.57
C VAL A 339 -17.22 24.79 -0.29
N TYR A 340 -17.16 23.52 0.10
CA TYR A 340 -16.39 23.08 1.25
C TYR A 340 -14.89 23.42 1.11
N ILE A 341 -14.31 23.15 -0.06
CA ILE A 341 -12.92 23.50 -0.37
C ILE A 341 -12.74 25.01 -0.36
N LYS A 342 -13.66 25.75 -0.99
CA LYS A 342 -13.61 27.21 -1.06
C LYS A 342 -13.67 27.87 0.32
N GLU A 343 -14.50 27.37 1.24
CA GLU A 343 -14.54 27.87 2.62
C GLU A 343 -13.17 27.80 3.30
N GLN A 344 -12.39 26.75 3.04
CA GLN A 344 -11.03 26.63 3.55
C GLN A 344 -10.05 27.60 2.85
N GLU A 345 -10.18 27.81 1.54
CA GLU A 345 -9.35 28.78 0.83
C GLU A 345 -9.62 30.21 1.30
N ASP A 346 -10.88 30.56 1.48
CA ASP A 346 -11.31 31.88 1.91
C ASP A 346 -10.89 32.12 3.37
N TYR A 347 -10.97 31.11 4.24
CA TYR A 347 -10.41 31.18 5.59
C TYR A 347 -8.94 31.62 5.60
N ILE A 348 -8.08 31.01 4.79
CA ILE A 348 -6.65 31.37 4.71
C ILE A 348 -6.45 32.79 4.17
N LYS A 349 -7.26 33.23 3.19
CA LYS A 349 -7.17 34.57 2.59
C LYS A 349 -7.62 35.67 3.55
N GLU A 350 -8.58 35.38 4.41
CA GLU A 350 -9.14 36.31 5.39
C GLU A 350 -8.29 36.41 6.67
N LEU A 351 -7.26 35.57 6.84
CA LEU A 351 -6.35 35.67 7.97
C LEU A 351 -5.64 37.04 8.01
N PRO A 352 -5.41 37.60 9.21
CA PRO A 352 -4.58 38.79 9.37
C PRO A 352 -3.21 38.61 8.71
N SER A 353 -2.68 39.65 8.08
CA SER A 353 -1.42 39.55 7.31
C SER A 353 -0.24 39.00 8.13
N PHE A 354 -0.19 39.30 9.44
CA PHE A 354 0.84 38.76 10.32
C PHE A 354 0.69 37.25 10.59
N GLU A 355 -0.54 36.75 10.73
CA GLU A 355 -0.79 35.32 10.92
C GLU A 355 -0.45 34.55 9.64
N LEU A 356 -0.89 35.06 8.49
CA LEU A 356 -0.55 34.49 7.19
C LEU A 356 0.97 34.43 6.99
N PHE A 357 1.69 35.49 7.36
CA PHE A 357 3.15 35.52 7.31
C PHE A 357 3.77 34.45 8.23
N ILE A 358 3.27 34.28 9.45
CA ILE A 358 3.73 33.24 10.38
C ILE A 358 3.51 31.84 9.78
N LEU A 359 2.35 31.58 9.16
CA LEU A 359 2.07 30.29 8.52
C LEU A 359 2.98 30.03 7.32
N GLN A 360 3.19 31.04 6.47
CA GLN A 360 4.11 30.95 5.33
C GLN A 360 5.55 30.70 5.77
N ALA A 361 6.01 31.41 6.81
CA ALA A 361 7.33 31.19 7.39
C ALA A 361 7.45 29.76 7.93
N LYS A 362 6.45 29.27 8.69
CA LYS A 362 6.42 27.89 9.19
C LYS A 362 6.52 26.87 8.07
N ALA A 363 5.73 27.04 7.00
CA ALA A 363 5.76 26.14 5.84
C ALA A 363 7.12 26.12 5.14
N LEU A 364 7.76 27.29 4.98
CA LEU A 364 9.12 27.39 4.42
C LEU A 364 10.15 26.63 5.27
N PHE A 365 10.02 26.64 6.60
CA PHE A 365 10.91 25.90 7.49
C PHE A 365 10.69 24.38 7.45
N GLN A 366 9.49 23.93 7.09
CA GLN A 366 9.16 22.51 6.99
C GLN A 366 9.54 21.92 5.62
N ASP A 367 9.69 22.76 4.60
CA ASP A 367 10.11 22.37 3.25
C ASP A 367 11.65 22.50 3.12
N PHE A 368 12.35 21.36 3.21
CA PHE A 368 13.82 21.31 3.13
C PHE A 368 14.37 21.87 1.81
N ASP A 369 13.69 21.64 0.69
CA ASP A 369 14.16 22.11 -0.62
C ASP A 369 14.03 23.63 -0.70
N ALA A 370 12.89 24.16 -0.27
CA ALA A 370 12.68 25.61 -0.16
C ALA A 370 13.69 26.23 0.81
N MET A 371 13.86 25.66 2.01
CA MET A 371 14.79 26.14 3.01
C MET A 371 16.23 26.17 2.50
N SER A 372 16.68 25.13 1.78
CA SER A 372 18.03 25.07 1.22
C SER A 372 18.34 26.24 0.28
N LYS A 373 17.34 26.69 -0.50
CA LYS A 373 17.46 27.80 -1.44
C LYS A 373 17.57 29.15 -0.75
N TYR A 374 16.91 29.32 0.40
CA TYR A 374 16.92 30.57 1.16
C TYR A 374 17.98 30.62 2.27
N LEU A 375 18.55 29.47 2.64
CA LEU A 375 19.54 29.34 3.71
C LEU A 375 20.74 30.31 3.56
N PRO A 376 21.34 30.51 2.37
CA PRO A 376 22.46 31.45 2.23
C PRO A 376 22.04 32.90 2.55
N THR A 377 20.86 33.30 2.09
CA THR A 377 20.31 34.64 2.34
C THR A 377 19.97 34.83 3.81
N ILE A 378 19.35 33.84 4.45
CA ILE A 378 19.00 33.88 5.88
C ILE A 378 20.28 33.99 6.71
N MET A 379 21.28 33.15 6.45
CA MET A 379 22.56 33.16 7.16
C MET A 379 23.32 34.48 6.97
N SER A 380 23.35 35.02 5.75
CA SER A 380 23.94 36.34 5.46
C SER A 380 23.24 37.46 6.25
N THR A 381 21.91 37.43 6.30
CA THR A 381 21.10 38.41 7.02
C THR A 381 21.29 38.32 8.53
N MET A 382 21.38 37.10 9.09
CA MET A 382 21.68 36.88 10.51
C MET A 382 23.06 37.42 10.87
N VAL A 383 24.09 37.13 10.05
CA VAL A 383 25.45 37.65 10.25
C VAL A 383 25.49 39.17 10.18
N ALA A 384 24.82 39.77 9.18
CA ALA A 384 24.73 41.22 9.03
C ALA A 384 24.01 41.89 10.22
N SER A 385 22.95 41.25 10.73
CA SER A 385 22.21 41.74 11.91
C SER A 385 23.07 41.68 13.17
N ILE A 386 23.78 40.57 13.40
CA ILE A 386 24.71 40.42 14.53
C ILE A 386 25.83 41.45 14.45
N LEU A 387 26.42 41.66 13.28
CA LEU A 387 27.44 42.69 13.06
C LEU A 387 26.89 44.09 13.32
N SER A 388 25.68 44.39 12.86
CA SER A 388 25.02 45.69 13.08
C SER A 388 24.80 45.95 14.58
N VAL A 389 24.28 44.96 15.31
CA VAL A 389 24.08 45.06 16.77
C VAL A 389 25.42 45.20 17.50
N PHE A 390 26.44 44.45 17.11
CA PHE A 390 27.78 44.55 17.69
C PHE A 390 28.41 45.93 17.47
N LEU A 391 28.26 46.50 16.26
CA LEU A 391 28.75 47.84 15.94
C LEU A 391 27.99 48.91 16.74
N LEU A 392 26.66 48.81 16.83
CA LEU A 392 25.84 49.71 17.66
C LEU A 392 26.25 49.66 19.13
N TYR A 393 26.47 48.46 19.68
CA TYR A 393 26.97 48.28 21.03
C TYR A 393 28.33 48.96 21.24
N LYS A 394 29.25 48.80 20.28
CA LYS A 394 30.58 49.41 20.35
C LYS A 394 30.53 50.93 20.31
N VAL A 395 29.69 51.51 19.44
CA VAL A 395 29.48 52.96 19.36
C VAL A 395 28.87 53.49 20.66
N LEU A 396 27.84 52.83 21.18
CA LEU A 396 27.19 53.21 22.43
C LEU A 396 28.19 53.17 23.61
N LYS A 397 29.02 52.13 23.68
CA LYS A 397 30.06 52.00 24.70
C LYS A 397 31.06 53.16 24.64
N ASN A 398 31.59 53.47 23.46
CA ASN A 398 32.53 54.59 23.29
C ASN A 398 31.90 55.93 23.68
N TYR A 399 30.65 56.17 23.29
CA TYR A 399 29.93 57.40 23.64
C TYR A 399 29.74 57.56 25.15
N ILE A 400 29.41 56.46 25.85
CA ILE A 400 29.29 56.46 27.32
C ILE A 400 30.65 56.73 27.98
N GLU A 401 31.73 56.12 27.51
CA GLU A 401 33.08 56.33 28.05
C GLU A 401 33.54 57.79 27.86
N GLU A 402 33.30 58.38 26.69
CA GLU A 402 33.62 59.78 26.39
C GLU A 402 32.78 60.75 27.24
N TYR A 403 31.49 60.47 27.40
CA TYR A 403 30.61 61.25 28.28
C TYR A 403 31.08 61.21 29.75
N ILE A 404 31.44 60.04 30.27
CA ILE A 404 32.00 59.88 31.63
C ILE A 404 33.32 60.64 31.77
N HIS A 405 34.20 60.56 30.77
CA HIS A 405 35.48 61.27 30.78
C HIS A 405 35.29 62.80 30.79
N THR A 406 34.38 63.31 29.95
CA THR A 406 34.06 64.75 29.85
C THR A 406 33.45 65.26 31.16
N LYS A 407 32.54 64.48 31.76
CA LYS A 407 31.94 64.81 33.05
C LYS A 407 32.96 64.82 34.19
N LYS A 408 33.93 63.90 34.18
CA LYS A 408 35.07 63.88 35.12
C LYS A 408 35.99 65.09 34.94
N LEU A 409 36.22 65.55 33.71
CA LEU A 409 36.99 66.76 33.43
C LEU A 409 36.28 68.01 33.95
N LEU A 410 34.98 68.16 33.69
CA LEU A 410 34.19 69.30 34.19
C LEU A 410 34.17 69.37 35.73
N LEU A 411 34.10 68.21 36.41
CA LEU A 411 34.19 68.11 37.87
C LEU A 411 35.58 68.41 38.46
N LYS A 412 36.64 68.49 37.65
CA LYS A 412 37.99 68.90 38.09
C LYS A 412 38.23 70.41 37.98
N TYR A 413 37.37 71.14 37.25
CA TYR A 413 37.47 72.59 37.02
C TYR A 413 36.43 73.39 37.83
N LEU A 414 35.56 72.70 38.57
CA LEU A 414 34.75 73.22 39.67
C LEU A 414 35.46 72.87 40.99
#